data_AF-A0A351J267-F1
#
_entry.id   AF-A0A351J267-F1
#
_cell.length_a   1.000
_cell.length_b   1.000
_cell.length_c   1.000
_cell.angle_alpha   90.00
_cell.angle_beta   90.00
_cell.angle_gamma   90.00
#
_symmetry.space_group_name_H-M   'P 1'
#
loop_
_entity.id
_entity.type
_entity.pdbx_description
1 polymer ?
#
loop_
_entity_poly.entity_id
_entity_poly.type
_entity_poly.pdbx_seq_one_letter_code
_entity_poly.pdbx_strand_id
1 'polypeptide(L)'
;LGNSIDLSAYYWTPVGNAANPFKGTFNGAGFQITGLRFNFDDTGYSDVGFFGYLLQGKICNVLVETSQFYFRSRNDQPLRVGGLCGSLENSTLVNVSFCGTITGALTTEKDLYV
;
A
#
# COMPACT_ATOMS: atom_id res chain seq x y z
N LEU A 1 -5.05 5.85 15.82
CA LEU A 1 -6.26 6.47 15.23
C LEU A 1 -7.23 6.83 16.35
N GLY A 2 -8.19 7.73 16.10
CA GLY A 2 -9.25 8.05 17.06
C GLY A 2 -10.55 7.26 16.85
N ASN A 3 -10.74 6.69 15.65
CA ASN A 3 -11.88 5.86 15.24
C ASN A 3 -11.45 4.99 14.04
N SER A 4 -12.28 3.99 13.69
CA SER A 4 -12.15 3.27 12.41
C SER A 4 -12.47 4.20 11.24
N ILE A 5 -11.83 3.94 10.10
CA ILE A 5 -11.93 4.77 8.89
C ILE A 5 -12.40 3.91 7.73
N ASP A 6 -13.36 4.43 6.97
CA ASP A 6 -13.74 3.90 5.65
C ASP A 6 -13.20 4.81 4.55
N LEU A 7 -12.43 4.23 3.63
CA LEU A 7 -11.80 4.90 2.50
C LEU A 7 -12.50 4.59 1.17
N SER A 8 -13.63 3.88 1.18
CA SER A 8 -14.33 3.40 -0.03
C SER A 8 -14.71 4.50 -1.03
N ALA A 9 -14.90 5.71 -0.52
CA ALA A 9 -15.23 6.92 -1.27
C ALA A 9 -14.02 7.61 -1.94
N TYR A 10 -12.79 7.19 -1.64
CA TYR A 10 -11.57 7.88 -2.09
C TYR A 10 -10.56 6.92 -2.71
N TYR A 11 -9.77 7.44 -3.65
CA TYR A 11 -8.55 6.78 -4.07
C TYR A 11 -7.42 7.12 -3.09
N TRP A 12 -6.72 6.08 -2.66
CA TRP A 12 -5.64 6.17 -1.72
C TRP A 12 -4.30 6.41 -2.42
N THR A 13 -3.55 7.36 -1.86
CA THR A 13 -2.15 7.59 -2.20
C THR A 13 -1.29 6.98 -1.09
N PRO A 14 -0.36 6.05 -1.40
CA PRO A 14 0.50 5.46 -0.39
C PRO A 14 1.23 6.51 0.45
N VAL A 15 1.29 6.28 1.76
CA VAL A 15 2.06 7.15 2.65
C VAL A 15 3.55 6.81 2.53
N GLY A 16 4.34 7.79 2.08
CA GLY A 16 5.78 7.65 1.85
C GLY A 16 6.13 6.97 0.52
N ASN A 17 7.23 7.38 -0.08
CA ASN A 17 7.79 6.77 -1.30
C ASN A 17 9.33 6.77 -1.24
N ALA A 18 10.00 6.18 -2.23
CA ALA A 18 11.47 6.06 -2.22
C ALA A 18 12.20 7.43 -2.11
N ALA A 19 11.63 8.50 -2.68
CA ALA A 19 12.20 9.85 -2.58
C ALA A 19 11.90 10.52 -1.23
N ASN A 20 10.73 10.24 -0.66
CA ASN A 20 10.23 10.81 0.59
C ASN A 20 9.67 9.71 1.49
N PRO A 21 10.53 8.91 2.13
CA PRO A 21 10.09 7.75 2.91
C PRO A 21 9.40 8.17 4.20
N PHE A 22 8.44 7.37 4.66
CA PHE A 22 7.85 7.56 5.98
C PHE A 22 8.82 7.09 7.06
N LYS A 23 9.27 8.02 7.92
CA LYS A 23 10.21 7.75 9.02
C LYS A 23 9.58 7.86 10.41
N GLY A 24 8.25 8.00 10.45
CA GLY A 24 7.51 8.23 11.67
C GLY A 24 7.09 6.94 12.38
N THR A 25 6.35 7.11 13.47
CA THR A 25 5.58 6.05 14.09
C THR A 25 4.09 6.27 13.84
N PHE A 26 3.39 5.26 13.34
CA PHE A 26 1.94 5.25 13.22
C PHE A 26 1.36 4.15 14.12
N ASN A 27 0.53 4.56 15.09
CA ASN A 27 -0.22 3.65 15.95
C ASN A 27 -1.70 3.68 15.56
N GLY A 28 -2.19 2.59 14.98
CA GLY A 28 -3.60 2.43 14.61
C GLY A 28 -4.52 2.33 15.83
N ALA A 29 -3.98 2.04 17.01
CA ALA A 29 -4.73 1.87 18.26
C ALA A 29 -5.81 0.77 18.20
N GLY A 30 -5.67 -0.21 17.30
CA GLY A 30 -6.61 -1.32 17.12
C GLY A 30 -7.83 -0.98 16.28
N PHE A 31 -7.94 0.26 15.78
CA PHE A 31 -8.99 0.64 14.83
C PHE A 31 -8.72 0.09 13.44
N GLN A 32 -9.80 -0.06 12.67
CA GLN A 32 -9.78 -0.64 11.34
C GLN A 32 -9.75 0.43 10.27
N ILE A 33 -9.05 0.12 9.18
CA ILE A 33 -9.03 0.87 7.94
C ILE A 33 -9.69 -0.02 6.90
N THR A 34 -10.81 0.42 6.36
CA THR A 34 -11.63 -0.34 5.42
C THR A 34 -11.77 0.39 4.09
N GLY A 35 -12.20 -0.31 3.04
CA GLY A 35 -12.53 0.32 1.77
C GLY A 35 -11.33 0.92 1.04
N LEU A 36 -10.11 0.49 1.37
CA LEU A 36 -8.90 0.96 0.71
C LEU A 36 -8.98 0.64 -0.80
N ARG A 37 -8.78 1.65 -1.65
CA ARG A 37 -8.83 1.59 -3.13
C ARG A 37 -7.69 2.40 -3.71
N PHE A 38 -7.07 1.94 -4.80
CA PHE A 38 -6.02 2.70 -5.51
C PHE A 38 -6.50 3.05 -6.91
N ASN A 39 -6.01 4.15 -7.46
CA ASN A 39 -6.17 4.44 -8.88
C ASN A 39 -5.01 3.77 -9.63
N PHE A 40 -5.27 2.76 -10.44
CA PHE A 40 -4.21 1.96 -11.09
C PHE A 40 -3.83 2.46 -12.48
N ASP A 41 -4.63 3.38 -13.04
CA ASP A 41 -4.47 3.85 -14.41
C ASP A 41 -3.55 5.07 -14.55
N ASP A 42 -3.03 5.59 -13.44
CA ASP A 42 -2.28 6.85 -13.41
C ASP A 42 -1.04 6.82 -12.49
N THR A 43 -0.70 5.67 -11.92
CA THR A 43 0.25 5.66 -10.81
C THR A 43 1.58 5.05 -11.20
N GLY A 44 2.57 5.92 -11.45
CA GLY A 44 3.99 5.56 -11.47
C GLY A 44 4.54 5.17 -10.09
N TYR A 45 3.75 4.47 -9.27
CA TYR A 45 4.17 4.02 -7.95
C TYR A 45 4.97 2.72 -8.05
N SER A 46 6.16 2.71 -7.48
CA SER A 46 7.01 1.51 -7.35
C SER A 46 6.69 0.70 -6.09
N ASP A 47 6.16 1.35 -5.06
CA ASP A 47 5.95 0.75 -3.74
C ASP A 47 4.54 1.07 -3.27
N VAL A 48 3.70 0.04 -3.17
CA VAL A 48 2.26 0.20 -2.97
C VAL A 48 1.74 -0.60 -1.80
N GLY A 49 0.93 0.08 -1.00
CA GLY A 49 0.27 -0.40 0.21
C GLY A 49 -0.41 0.78 0.89
N PHE A 50 -0.98 0.56 2.08
CA PHE A 50 -1.43 1.71 2.88
C PHE A 50 -0.27 2.69 3.13
N PHE A 51 0.91 2.13 3.41
CA PHE A 51 2.20 2.81 3.31
C PHE A 51 2.92 2.36 2.03
N GLY A 52 3.57 3.29 1.32
CA GLY A 52 4.37 2.96 0.15
C GLY A 52 5.75 2.51 0.57
N TYR A 53 6.52 3.42 1.16
CA TYR A 53 7.89 3.17 1.60
C TYR A 53 8.13 3.67 3.02
N LEU A 54 8.67 2.79 3.86
CA LEU A 54 9.10 3.07 5.22
C LEU A 54 10.62 3.03 5.39
N LEU A 55 11.19 4.02 6.07
CA LEU A 55 12.61 4.05 6.44
C LEU A 55 12.77 4.40 7.93
N GLN A 56 13.37 3.52 8.74
CA GLN A 56 13.53 3.75 10.18
C GLN A 56 12.20 4.05 10.90
N GLY A 57 11.09 3.57 10.34
CA GLY A 57 9.74 3.82 10.81
C GLY A 57 9.14 2.65 11.59
N LYS A 58 8.01 2.92 12.25
CA LYS A 58 7.25 1.89 12.98
C LYS A 58 5.75 2.03 12.72
N ILE A 59 5.12 0.92 12.32
CA ILE A 59 3.66 0.82 12.25
C ILE A 59 3.21 -0.20 13.28
N CYS A 60 2.22 0.14 14.10
CA CYS A 60 1.67 -0.81 15.05
C CYS A 60 0.17 -0.70 15.27
N ASN A 61 -0.45 -1.82 15.65
CA ASN A 61 -1.87 -1.92 15.99
C ASN A 61 -2.79 -1.43 14.87
N VAL A 62 -2.50 -1.85 13.63
CA VAL A 62 -3.25 -1.46 12.42
C VAL A 62 -3.91 -2.68 11.82
N LEU A 63 -5.20 -2.54 11.52
CA LEU A 63 -5.98 -3.55 10.83
C LEU A 63 -6.46 -2.94 9.51
N VAL A 64 -6.08 -3.55 8.39
CA VAL A 64 -6.53 -3.13 7.05
C VAL A 64 -7.41 -4.23 6.48
N GLU A 65 -8.61 -3.87 6.03
CA GLU A 65 -9.53 -4.77 5.35
C GLU A 65 -9.98 -4.17 4.01
N THR A 66 -9.93 -4.99 2.97
CA THR A 66 -10.38 -4.64 1.62
C THR A 66 -10.76 -5.88 0.84
N SER A 67 -11.58 -5.75 -0.20
CA SER A 67 -12.02 -6.88 -1.01
C SER A 67 -10.91 -7.37 -1.97
N GLN A 68 -10.34 -6.48 -2.77
CA GLN A 68 -9.34 -6.84 -3.78
C GLN A 68 -8.52 -5.63 -4.23
N PHE A 69 -7.22 -5.87 -4.45
CA PHE A 69 -6.34 -4.99 -5.20
C PHE A 69 -5.77 -5.64 -6.44
N TYR A 70 -5.65 -4.85 -7.50
CA TYR A 70 -5.03 -5.27 -8.75
C TYR A 70 -4.09 -4.18 -9.24
N PHE A 71 -2.78 -4.41 -9.14
CA PHE A 71 -1.76 -3.44 -9.54
C PHE A 71 -1.12 -3.86 -10.86
N ARG A 72 -0.98 -2.91 -11.78
CA ARG A 72 -0.23 -3.07 -13.04
C ARG A 72 1.05 -2.27 -12.98
N SER A 73 2.19 -2.92 -13.21
CA SER A 73 3.44 -2.18 -13.43
C SER A 73 3.43 -1.57 -14.83
N ARG A 74 3.87 -0.30 -14.93
CA ARG A 74 4.19 0.35 -16.21
C ARG A 74 5.70 0.54 -16.29
N ASN A 75 6.26 0.31 -17.48
CA ASN A 75 7.62 0.71 -17.88
C ASN A 75 8.78 0.01 -17.16
N ASP A 76 8.73 -1.33 -17.04
CA ASP A 76 9.81 -2.18 -16.49
C ASP A 76 10.29 -1.82 -15.07
N GLN A 77 9.55 -0.96 -14.35
CA GLN A 77 9.88 -0.63 -12.97
C GLN A 77 9.48 -1.78 -12.04
N PRO A 78 10.30 -2.10 -11.03
CA PRO A 78 9.95 -3.10 -10.04
C PRO A 78 8.75 -2.59 -9.24
N LEU A 79 7.64 -3.30 -9.38
CA LEU A 79 6.42 -3.06 -8.61
C LEU A 79 6.48 -3.92 -7.34
N ARG A 80 6.50 -3.26 -6.18
CA ARG A 80 6.45 -3.88 -4.85
C ARG A 80 5.11 -3.58 -4.22
N VAL A 81 4.36 -4.64 -3.92
CA VAL A 81 3.00 -4.50 -3.40
C VAL A 81 2.87 -5.27 -2.09
N GLY A 82 2.35 -4.59 -1.07
CA GLY A 82 1.93 -5.22 0.16
C GLY A 82 0.69 -4.54 0.72
N GLY A 83 -0.16 -5.30 1.42
CA GLY A 83 -1.45 -4.78 1.90
C GLY A 83 -1.31 -3.61 2.89
N LEU A 84 -0.30 -3.69 3.77
CA LEU A 84 0.04 -2.62 4.71
C LEU A 84 1.19 -1.73 4.20
N CYS A 85 2.23 -2.33 3.62
CA CYS A 85 3.43 -1.62 3.20
C CYS A 85 4.01 -2.22 1.92
N GLY A 86 4.41 -1.38 0.96
CA GLY A 86 5.13 -1.82 -0.24
C GLY A 86 6.60 -2.18 0.06
N SER A 87 7.30 -1.30 0.80
CA SER A 87 8.72 -1.46 1.13
C SER A 87 9.04 -1.07 2.58
N LEU A 88 9.84 -1.90 3.25
CA LEU A 88 10.33 -1.68 4.61
C LEU A 88 11.85 -1.67 4.64
N GLU A 89 12.46 -0.55 5.01
CA GLU A 89 13.90 -0.45 5.23
C GLU A 89 14.17 -0.04 6.68
N ASN A 90 14.95 -0.85 7.42
CA ASN A 90 15.28 -0.61 8.83
C ASN A 90 14.05 -0.27 9.70
N SER A 91 12.88 -0.83 9.36
CA SER A 91 11.58 -0.45 9.89
C SER A 91 10.86 -1.66 10.51
N THR A 92 9.82 -1.42 11.29
CA THR A 92 9.08 -2.48 11.98
C THR A 92 7.56 -2.38 11.80
N LEU A 93 6.93 -3.53 11.57
CA LEU A 93 5.48 -3.70 11.66
C LEU A 93 5.18 -4.59 12.88
N VAL A 94 4.31 -4.15 13.78
CA VAL A 94 4.01 -4.86 15.04
C VAL A 94 2.51 -4.92 15.27
N ASN A 95 1.97 -6.13 15.47
CA ASN A 95 0.53 -6.32 15.68
C ASN A 95 -0.30 -5.68 14.56
N VAL A 96 -0.04 -6.12 13.33
CA VAL A 96 -0.73 -5.63 12.13
C VAL A 96 -1.43 -6.78 11.43
N SER A 97 -2.55 -6.50 10.78
CA SER A 97 -3.26 -7.47 9.95
C SER A 97 -3.71 -6.84 8.64
N PHE A 98 -3.70 -7.66 7.60
CA PHE A 98 -4.30 -7.36 6.31
C PHE A 98 -5.27 -8.48 5.94
N CYS A 99 -6.51 -8.11 5.64
CA CYS A 99 -7.52 -9.02 5.10
C CYS A 99 -7.93 -8.53 3.70
N GLY A 100 -7.79 -9.40 2.70
CA GLY A 100 -8.11 -9.10 1.31
C GLY A 100 -7.25 -9.85 0.32
N THR A 101 -7.48 -9.61 -0.97
CA THR A 101 -6.70 -10.20 -2.06
C THR A 101 -5.76 -9.17 -2.68
N ILE A 102 -4.50 -9.54 -2.88
CA ILE A 102 -3.51 -8.72 -3.59
C ILE A 102 -3.14 -9.43 -4.89
N THR A 103 -3.27 -8.74 -6.02
CA THR A 103 -2.82 -9.21 -7.33
C THR A 103 -1.85 -8.20 -7.93
N GLY A 104 -0.64 -8.62 -8.24
CA GLY A 104 0.33 -7.85 -9.02
C GLY A 104 0.45 -8.45 -10.42
N ALA A 105 0.38 -7.61 -11.45
CA ALA A 105 0.60 -8.00 -12.84
C ALA A 105 1.75 -7.18 -13.43
N LEU A 106 2.70 -7.88 -14.05
CA LEU A 106 3.69 -7.27 -14.95
C LEU A 106 3.05 -7.20 -16.33
N THR A 107 3.05 -6.02 -16.94
CA THR A 107 2.71 -5.84 -18.35
C THR A 107 4.02 -5.74 -19.11
N THR A 108 4.31 -6.70 -19.97
CA THR A 108 5.37 -6.53 -20.97
C THR A 108 4.76 -5.87 -22.20
N GLU A 109 5.52 -5.12 -23.00
CA GLU A 109 4.99 -4.46 -24.23
C GLU A 109 4.22 -5.42 -25.17
N LYS A 110 4.41 -6.73 -25.05
CA LYS A 110 3.68 -7.74 -25.82
C LYS A 110 2.18 -7.85 -25.48
N ASP A 111 1.76 -7.41 -24.30
CA ASP A 111 0.37 -7.57 -23.83
C ASP A 111 -0.55 -6.41 -24.28
N LEU A 112 -0.03 -5.42 -25.01
CA LEU A 112 -0.75 -4.25 -25.52
C LEU A 112 -1.28 -4.38 -26.96
N TYR A 113 -1.01 -5.52 -27.64
CA TYR A 113 -1.38 -5.76 -29.04
C TYR A 113 -2.33 -6.97 -29.24
N VAL A 114 -3.30 -7.18 -28.34
CA VAL A 114 -4.37 -8.17 -28.53
C VAL A 114 -5.74 -7.49 -28.48
#